data_AF-A0A9X1DQ89-F1
#
_entry.id   AF-A0A9X1DQ89-F1
#
_cell.length_a   1.000
_cell.length_b   1.000
_cell.length_c   1.000
_cell.angle_alpha   90.00
_cell.angle_beta   90.00
_cell.angle_gamma   90.00
#
_symmetry.space_group_name_H-M   'P 1'
#
loop_
_entity.id
_entity.type
_entity.pdbx_description
1 polymer ?
#
loop_
_entity_poly.entity_id
_entity_poly.type
_entity_poly.pdbx_seq_one_letter_code
_entity_poly.pdbx_strand_id
1 'polypeptide(L)'
;MITTIDDLIPKHDYSEDGCYLIFYHNVKPTLTRKIKTEWFDLNYGEKVVWLLIRETKKDEDGKTKYRNVKYQNIDLSVKIVKKSRESECL
;
A
#
# COMPACT_ATOMS: atom_id res chain seq x y z
N MET A 1 -9.32 6.55 8.52
CA MET A 1 -10.17 7.10 7.43
C MET A 1 -10.22 6.06 6.32
N ILE A 2 -11.36 5.88 5.66
CA ILE A 2 -11.48 5.05 4.45
C ILE A 2 -11.64 6.01 3.28
N THR A 3 -10.94 5.74 2.19
CA THR A 3 -10.95 6.52 0.94
C THR A 3 -10.91 5.54 -0.24
N THR A 4 -10.99 6.04 -1.47
CA THR A 4 -10.67 5.22 -2.64
C THR A 4 -9.23 5.40 -3.08
N ILE A 5 -8.68 4.42 -3.79
CA ILE A 5 -7.32 4.50 -4.36
C ILE A 5 -7.18 5.65 -5.37
N ASP A 6 -8.25 6.01 -6.08
CA ASP A 6 -8.27 7.10 -7.06
C ASP A 6 -8.20 8.49 -6.39
N ASP A 7 -8.58 8.58 -5.11
CA ASP A 7 -8.46 9.80 -4.30
C ASP A 7 -7.07 9.98 -3.67
N LEU A 8 -6.18 8.98 -3.82
CA LEU A 8 -4.83 9.03 -3.27
C LEU A 8 -3.85 9.59 -4.30
N ILE A 9 -2.85 10.32 -3.80
CA ILE A 9 -1.75 10.85 -4.61
C ILE A 9 -0.74 9.73 -4.86
N PRO A 10 -0.54 9.27 -6.11
CA PRO A 10 0.50 8.31 -6.45
C PRO A 10 1.89 8.95 -6.30
N LYS A 11 2.90 8.13 -6.03
CA LYS A 11 4.30 8.52 -5.79
C LYS A 11 4.53 9.40 -4.55
N HIS A 12 3.49 9.72 -3.78
CA HIS A 12 3.62 10.41 -2.50
C HIS A 12 4.06 9.45 -1.38
N ASP A 13 4.94 9.92 -0.50
CA ASP A 13 5.40 9.17 0.66
C ASP A 13 4.56 9.53 1.90
N TYR A 14 3.52 8.73 2.15
CA TYR A 14 2.57 8.93 3.25
C TYR A 14 3.21 8.78 4.64
N SER A 15 4.44 8.23 4.72
CA SER A 15 5.18 8.20 5.98
C SER A 15 5.59 9.59 6.44
N GLU A 16 5.79 10.54 5.52
CA GLU A 16 6.09 11.95 5.80
C GLU A 16 4.92 12.65 6.49
N ASP A 17 3.69 12.23 6.17
CA ASP A 17 2.46 12.69 6.84
C ASP A 17 2.20 11.96 8.18
N GLY A 18 3.13 11.12 8.62
CA GLY A 18 2.98 10.29 9.80
C GLY A 18 1.85 9.26 9.65
N CYS A 19 1.61 8.75 8.44
CA CYS A 19 0.57 7.75 8.21
C CYS A 19 1.07 6.58 7.35
N TYR A 20 0.22 5.57 7.20
CA TYR A 20 0.41 4.48 6.26
C TYR A 20 -0.94 4.05 5.68
N LEU A 21 -0.90 3.41 4.53
CA LEU A 21 -2.04 2.90 3.78
C LEU A 21 -2.19 1.39 4.02
N ILE A 22 -3.44 0.93 3.99
CA ILE A 22 -3.78 -0.50 3.95
C ILE A 22 -4.58 -0.76 2.68
N PHE A 23 -3.95 -1.50 1.77
CA PHE A 23 -4.62 -2.09 0.61
C PHE A 23 -5.10 -3.50 0.92
N TYR A 24 -6.20 -3.92 0.29
CA TYR A 24 -6.73 -5.27 0.36
C TYR A 24 -6.55 -5.94 -1.00
N HIS A 25 -5.66 -6.93 -1.06
CA HIS A 25 -5.35 -7.68 -2.28
C HIS A 25 -6.10 -9.01 -2.29
N ASN A 26 -6.98 -9.18 -3.27
CA ASN A 26 -7.70 -10.42 -3.54
C ASN A 26 -6.78 -11.39 -4.30
N VAL A 27 -6.01 -12.17 -3.55
CA VAL A 27 -5.03 -13.14 -4.10
C VAL A 27 -5.72 -14.29 -4.82
N LYS A 28 -6.87 -14.71 -4.29
CA LYS A 28 -7.81 -15.70 -4.85
C LYS A 28 -9.23 -15.24 -4.52
N PRO A 29 -10.28 -15.77 -5.17
CA PRO A 29 -11.68 -15.38 -4.92
C PRO A 29 -12.09 -15.44 -3.43
N THR A 30 -11.50 -16.35 -2.65
CA THR A 30 -11.80 -16.53 -1.23
C THR A 30 -10.67 -16.07 -0.29
N LEU A 31 -9.58 -15.51 -0.83
CA LEU A 31 -8.40 -15.15 -0.05
C LEU A 31 -7.99 -13.70 -0.31
N THR A 32 -8.30 -12.84 0.67
CA THR A 32 -7.87 -11.44 0.69
C THR A 32 -6.70 -11.27 1.67
N ARG A 33 -5.65 -10.58 1.24
CA ARG A 33 -4.49 -10.24 2.08
C ARG A 33 -4.39 -8.73 2.25
N LYS A 34 -4.12 -8.29 3.49
CA LYS A 34 -3.80 -6.89 3.78
C LYS A 34 -2.36 -6.60 3.38
N ILE A 35 -2.14 -5.47 2.72
CA ILE A 35 -0.82 -4.95 2.39
C ILE A 35 -0.70 -3.59 3.09
N LYS A 36 0.25 -3.48 4.02
CA LYS A 36 0.61 -2.21 4.65
C LYS A 36 1.71 -1.55 3.85
N THR A 37 1.55 -0.28 3.55
CA THR A 37 2.50 0.46 2.73
C THR A 37 2.46 1.94 3.07
N GLU A 38 3.53 2.63 2.76
CA GLU A 38 3.65 4.09 2.92
C GLU A 38 3.78 4.79 1.57
N TRP A 39 3.84 4.03 0.47
CA TRP A 39 4.09 4.58 -0.86
C TRP A 39 3.58 3.62 -1.93
N PHE A 40 2.96 4.17 -2.97
CA PHE A 40 2.54 3.41 -4.15
C PHE A 40 2.67 4.22 -5.43
N ASP A 41 2.63 3.52 -6.57
CA ASP A 41 2.53 4.12 -7.90
C ASP A 41 1.66 3.24 -8.82
N LEU A 42 1.09 3.87 -9.85
CA LEU A 42 0.33 3.19 -10.90
C LEU A 42 1.19 3.08 -12.15
N ASN A 43 1.49 1.84 -12.54
CA ASN A 43 2.19 1.55 -13.78
C ASN A 43 1.20 1.04 -14.84
N TYR A 44 0.98 1.87 -15.85
CA TYR A 44 0.11 1.58 -16.98
C TYR A 44 0.90 0.81 -18.05
N GLY A 45 0.95 -0.51 -17.93
CA GLY A 45 1.42 -1.37 -19.01
C GLY A 45 0.41 -1.41 -20.16
N GLU A 46 0.83 -1.86 -21.35
CA GLU A 46 0.00 -1.85 -22.58
C GLU A 46 -1.38 -2.51 -22.45
N LYS A 47 -1.53 -3.50 -21.56
CA LYS A 47 -2.77 -4.28 -21.39
C LYS A 47 -3.26 -4.41 -19.95
N VAL A 48 -2.43 -4.04 -18.97
CA VAL A 48 -2.70 -4.27 -17.55
C VAL A 48 -2.16 -3.11 -16.74
N VAL A 49 -3.01 -2.55 -15.88
CA VAL A 49 -2.60 -1.58 -14.86
C VAL A 49 -2.06 -2.33 -13.65
N TRP A 50 -0.87 -1.98 -13.23
CA TRP A 50 -0.20 -2.51 -12.06
C TRP A 50 -0.09 -1.46 -10.97
N LEU A 51 -0.31 -1.88 -9.73
CA LEU A 51 -0.05 -1.11 -8.53
C LEU A 51 1.32 -1.55 -7.98
N LEU A 52 2.32 -0.67 -8.08
CA LEU A 52 3.62 -0.87 -7.45
C LEU A 52 3.54 -0.35 -6.01
N ILE A 53 3.87 -1.19 -5.04
CA ILE A 53 3.73 -0.90 -3.62
C ILE A 53 5.07 -1.05 -2.91
N ARG A 54 5.42 -0.12 -2.03
CA ARG A 54 6.55 -0.24 -1.09
C ARG A 54 6.05 -0.75 0.25
N GLU A 55 6.25 -2.03 0.57
CA GLU A 55 5.76 -2.61 1.82
C GLU A 55 6.47 -1.99 3.04
N THR A 56 5.73 -1.71 4.11
CA THR A 56 6.31 -1.20 5.37
C THR A 56 7.24 -2.22 6.02
N LYS A 57 6.99 -3.53 5.80
CA LYS A 57 7.88 -4.59 6.26
C LYS A 57 9.09 -4.68 5.33
N LYS A 58 10.27 -4.56 5.92
CA LYS A 58 11.55 -4.93 5.29
C LYS A 58 11.58 -6.42 4.96
N ASP A 59 12.38 -6.80 3.97
CA ASP A 59 12.66 -8.20 3.68
C ASP A 59 13.62 -8.82 4.72
N GLU A 60 13.99 -10.09 4.51
CA GLU A 60 14.88 -10.83 5.42
C GLU A 60 16.29 -10.22 5.50
N ASP A 61 16.71 -9.48 4.46
CA ASP A 61 17.97 -8.74 4.41
C ASP A 61 17.86 -7.33 5.01
N GLY A 62 16.70 -6.93 5.52
CA GLY A 62 16.45 -5.58 6.02
C GLY A 62 16.29 -4.51 4.92
N LYS A 63 16.14 -4.90 3.66
CA LYS A 63 15.96 -3.99 2.52
C LYS A 63 14.49 -3.64 2.32
N THR A 64 14.27 -2.51 1.65
CA THR A 64 12.94 -2.06 1.26
C THR A 64 12.33 -3.05 0.28
N LYS A 65 11.16 -3.58 0.65
CA LYS A 65 10.45 -4.54 -0.18
C LYS A 65 9.44 -3.86 -1.09
N TYR A 66 9.54 -4.13 -2.39
CA TYR A 66 8.56 -3.69 -3.37
C TYR A 66 7.72 -4.87 -3.87
N ARG A 67 6.45 -4.61 -4.19
CA ARG A 67 5.52 -5.59 -4.76
C ARG A 67 4.71 -4.96 -5.88
N ASN A 68 4.60 -5.68 -6.99
CA ASN A 68 3.62 -5.38 -8.04
C ASN A 68 2.35 -6.20 -7.82
N VAL A 69 1.20 -5.54 -7.85
CA VAL A 69 -0.12 -6.17 -7.78
C VAL A 69 -0.95 -5.71 -8.96
N LYS A 70 -1.70 -6.61 -9.62
CA LYS A 70 -2.63 -6.19 -10.67
C LYS A 70 -3.70 -5.30 -10.05
N TYR A 71 -3.95 -4.14 -10.64
CA TYR A 71 -4.91 -3.18 -10.12
C TYR A 71 -6.32 -3.80 -9.96
N GLN A 72 -6.75 -4.61 -10.93
CA GLN A 72 -8.03 -5.33 -10.88
C GLN A 72 -8.17 -6.32 -9.70
N ASN A 73 -7.06 -6.71 -9.05
CA ASN A 73 -7.08 -7.61 -7.90
C ASN A 73 -7.06 -6.84 -6.57
N ILE A 74 -7.07 -5.51 -6.60
CA ILE A 74 -7.11 -4.64 -5.41
C ILE A 74 -8.56 -4.21 -5.16
N ASP A 75 -8.99 -4.29 -3.90
CA ASP A 75 -10.17 -3.54 -3.46
C ASP A 75 -9.85 -2.05 -3.50
N LEU A 76 -10.66 -1.28 -4.22
CA LEU A 76 -10.46 0.16 -4.38
C LEU A 76 -10.59 0.91 -3.06
N SER A 77 -11.23 0.32 -2.05
CA SER A 77 -11.32 0.87 -0.70
C SER A 77 -9.97 0.79 0.01
N VAL A 78 -9.36 1.94 0.28
CA VAL A 78 -8.07 2.05 0.98
C VAL A 78 -8.29 2.64 2.35
N LYS A 79 -7.65 2.05 3.37
CA LYS A 79 -7.66 2.60 4.73
C LYS A 79 -6.38 3.40 4.97
N ILE A 80 -6.53 4.68 5.32
CA ILE A 80 -5.46 5.53 5.82
C ILE A 80 -5.41 5.40 7.34
N VAL A 81 -4.23 5.06 7.87
CA VAL A 81 -3.95 4.90 9.29
C VAL A 81 -2.87 5.87 9.72
N LYS A 82 -3.20 6.80 10.62
CA LYS A 82 -2.20 7.65 11.27
C LYS A 82 -1.36 6.79 12.22
N LYS A 83 -0.04 6.95 12.18
CA LYS A 83 0.86 6.42 13.19
C LYS A 83 0.58 7.21 14.47
N SER A 84 0.10 6.55 15.52
CA SER A 84 0.07 7.15 16.85
C SER A 84 1.53 7.44 17.25
N ARG A 85 1.81 8.64 17.75
CA ARG A 85 3.12 9.05 18.28
C ARG A 85 3.51 8.31 19.59
N GLU A 86 3.05 7.08 19.77
CA GLU A 86 3.37 6.24 20.93
C GLU A 86 4.08 4.98 20.46
N SER A 87 5.35 5.13 20.09
CA SER A 87 6.43 4.14 20.22
C SER A 87 7.77 4.80 19.85
N GLU A 88 8.05 5.96 20.43
CA GLU A 88 9.41 6.46 20.65
C GLU A 88 9.49 6.99 22.09
N CYS A 89 9.14 6.14 23.05
CA CYS A 89 9.54 6.31 24.45
C CYS A 89 9.95 4.95 25.01
N LEU A 90 11.27 4.86 25.25
CA LEU A 90 12.04 3.86 26.00
C LEU A 90 12.34 2.52 25.32
#